data_AF-A0A7D3Y1H9-F1
#
_entry.id   AF-A0A7D3Y1H9-F1
#
_cell.length_a   1.000
_cell.length_b   1.000
_cell.length_c   1.000
_cell.angle_alpha   90.00
_cell.angle_beta   90.00
_cell.angle_gamma   90.00
#
_symmetry.space_group_name_H-M   'P 1'
#
loop_
_entity.id
_entity.type
_entity.pdbx_description
1 polymer ?
#
loop_
_entity_poly.entity_id
_entity_poly.type
_entity_poly.pdbx_seq_one_letter_code
_entity_poly.pdbx_strand_id
1 'polypeptide(L)'
;MSKTGLRSFVVQDIKNALFQKRSIVILLLLGFVSFSVLDTLARHSVELSAEYNLADFLLVHFNDFNRVMYVISPLFLFLIGVLTLSQQDELRFLRCHSRWEWFSSKVIAMVLMAGIFLVTILLIASLVGIRPFSLQNEWSEATVLLSQDPKLSLAYGNVFRPELLSRLSPFQSVWISVFLLWGHLSFLGLVSLVINVGCKSRIWGTVGTLGFIFINATIYRMEIPSLDTYTLYANAMLSAHDFGYDASLPTLFQSSVYWILLVAVVVLIGYRFFRRMDINFGEKR
;
A
#
# COMPACT_ATOMS: atom_id res chain seq x y z
N MET A 1 -28.60 13.87 3.08
CA MET A 1 -28.69 12.93 4.24
C MET A 1 -28.03 13.58 5.46
N SER A 2 -28.46 13.30 6.71
CA SER A 2 -27.71 13.75 7.90
C SER A 2 -26.31 13.11 7.90
N LYS A 3 -25.29 13.79 8.46
CA LYS A 3 -23.90 13.28 8.56
C LYS A 3 -23.80 11.84 9.11
N THR A 4 -24.82 11.39 9.85
CA THR A 4 -24.95 10.03 10.39
C THR A 4 -25.14 8.94 9.32
N GLY A 5 -25.73 9.25 8.17
CA GLY A 5 -25.96 8.29 7.08
C GLY A 5 -24.70 7.83 6.36
N LEU A 6 -23.87 8.78 5.92
CA LEU A 6 -22.58 8.51 5.26
C LEU A 6 -21.65 7.69 6.16
N ARG A 7 -21.55 8.09 7.44
CA ARG A 7 -20.76 7.39 8.44
C ARG A 7 -21.20 5.93 8.61
N SER A 8 -22.51 5.68 8.68
CA SER A 8 -23.06 4.33 8.83
C SER A 8 -22.65 3.41 7.67
N PHE A 9 -22.74 3.90 6.43
CA PHE A 9 -22.34 3.13 5.25
C PHE A 9 -20.85 2.81 5.24
N VAL A 10 -19.98 3.80 5.51
CA VAL A 10 -18.52 3.59 5.58
C VAL A 10 -18.17 2.55 6.64
N VAL A 11 -18.75 2.66 7.84
CA VAL A 11 -18.51 1.70 8.94
C VAL A 11 -18.99 0.30 8.56
N GLN A 12 -20.16 0.18 7.92
CA GLN A 12 -20.69 -1.11 7.52
C GLN A 12 -19.81 -1.76 6.43
N ASP A 13 -19.31 -0.98 5.49
CA ASP A 13 -18.39 -1.43 4.45
C ASP A 13 -17.07 -1.94 5.04
N ILE A 14 -16.47 -1.17 5.95
CA ILE A 14 -15.25 -1.57 6.68
C ILE A 14 -15.50 -2.86 7.46
N LYS A 15 -16.61 -2.96 8.21
CA LYS A 15 -16.97 -4.19 8.95
C LYS A 15 -17.12 -5.39 8.01
N ASN A 16 -17.84 -5.21 6.90
CA ASN A 16 -18.02 -6.26 5.91
C ASN A 16 -16.70 -6.68 5.27
N ALA A 17 -15.74 -5.76 5.12
CA ALA A 17 -14.41 -6.10 4.65
C ALA A 17 -13.65 -6.93 5.69
N LEU A 18 -13.59 -6.46 6.93
CA LEU A 18 -12.75 -7.03 8.00
C LEU A 18 -13.27 -8.35 8.58
N PHE A 19 -14.59 -8.54 8.72
CA PHE A 19 -15.15 -9.72 9.40
C PHE A 19 -15.46 -10.91 8.49
N GLN A 20 -14.90 -10.94 7.28
CA GLN A 20 -15.05 -12.08 6.37
C GLN A 20 -13.90 -13.08 6.50
N LYS A 21 -14.17 -14.34 6.13
CA LYS A 21 -13.20 -15.44 6.16
C LYS A 21 -11.87 -15.10 5.47
N ARG A 22 -11.91 -14.29 4.39
CA ARG A 22 -10.72 -13.81 3.69
C ARG A 22 -9.78 -12.96 4.54
N SER A 23 -10.29 -12.21 5.50
CA SER A 23 -9.44 -11.41 6.40
C SER A 23 -8.59 -12.30 7.28
N ILE A 24 -9.12 -13.46 7.71
CA ILE A 24 -8.34 -14.45 8.46
C ILE A 24 -7.21 -14.98 7.57
N VAL A 25 -7.49 -15.32 6.31
CA VAL A 25 -6.46 -15.76 5.35
C VAL A 25 -5.39 -14.68 5.17
N ILE A 26 -5.79 -13.42 5.03
CA ILE A 26 -4.85 -12.29 4.92
C ILE A 26 -3.98 -12.17 6.17
N LEU A 27 -4.57 -12.25 7.37
CA LEU A 27 -3.82 -12.17 8.63
C LEU A 27 -2.79 -13.31 8.72
N LEU A 28 -3.15 -14.54 8.35
CA LEU A 28 -2.24 -15.68 8.31
C LEU A 28 -1.10 -15.46 7.31
N LEU A 29 -1.41 -14.97 6.10
CA LEU A 29 -0.40 -14.68 5.08
C LEU A 29 0.53 -13.54 5.50
N LEU A 30 0.02 -12.48 6.12
CA LEU A 30 0.84 -11.40 6.68
C LEU A 30 1.74 -11.90 7.82
N GLY A 31 1.23 -12.79 8.67
CA GLY A 31 2.03 -13.46 9.70
C GLY A 31 3.16 -14.29 9.12
N PHE A 32 2.85 -15.10 8.09
CA PHE A 32 3.84 -15.90 7.37
C PHE A 32 4.92 -15.02 6.72
N VAL A 33 4.52 -13.94 6.05
CA VAL A 33 5.45 -12.98 5.45
C VAL A 33 6.33 -12.34 6.52
N SER A 34 5.77 -11.95 7.66
CA SER A 34 6.53 -11.36 8.78
C SER A 34 7.54 -12.34 9.36
N PHE A 35 7.15 -13.61 9.51
CA PHE A 35 8.06 -14.66 9.95
C PHE A 35 9.19 -14.92 8.93
N SER A 36 8.87 -14.94 7.63
CA SER A 36 9.88 -15.13 6.58
C SER A 36 10.89 -13.98 6.53
N VAL A 37 10.45 -12.74 6.78
CA VAL A 37 11.35 -11.58 6.88
C VAL A 37 12.23 -11.68 8.12
N LEU A 38 11.66 -12.11 9.26
CA LEU A 38 12.41 -12.31 10.48
C LEU A 38 13.51 -13.35 10.30
N ASP A 39 13.19 -14.50 9.69
CA ASP A 39 14.16 -15.56 9.37
C ASP A 39 15.27 -15.06 8.44
N THR A 40 14.91 -14.23 7.46
CA THR A 40 15.88 -13.64 6.53
C THR A 40 16.85 -12.70 7.28
N LEU A 41 16.33 -11.79 8.11
CA LEU A 41 17.19 -10.90 8.91
C LEU A 41 18.01 -11.63 9.96
N ALA A 42 17.47 -12.70 10.56
CA ALA A 42 18.22 -13.53 11.49
C ALA A 42 19.43 -14.19 10.82
N ARG A 43 19.26 -14.71 9.59
CA ARG A 43 20.38 -15.25 8.80
C ARG A 43 21.41 -14.17 8.45
N HIS A 44 20.95 -13.00 8.01
CA HIS A 44 21.86 -11.88 7.70
C HIS A 44 22.60 -11.37 8.94
N SER A 45 21.96 -11.37 10.11
CA SER A 45 22.58 -10.97 11.37
C SER A 45 23.77 -11.87 11.72
N VAL A 46 23.63 -13.18 11.48
CA VAL A 46 24.72 -14.16 11.66
C VAL A 46 25.82 -13.95 10.62
N GLU A 47 25.46 -13.77 9.35
CA GLU A 47 26.43 -13.56 8.26
C GLU A 47 27.26 -12.27 8.45
N LEU A 48 26.60 -11.18 8.84
CA LEU A 48 27.22 -9.87 9.06
C LEU A 48 27.86 -9.73 10.44
N SER A 49 27.59 -10.67 11.36
CA SER A 49 27.96 -10.56 12.78
C SER A 49 27.51 -9.22 13.40
N ALA A 50 26.31 -8.78 13.03
CA ALA A 50 25.76 -7.47 13.41
C ALA A 50 24.29 -7.58 13.79
N GLU A 51 23.85 -6.77 14.75
CA GLU A 51 22.48 -6.79 15.25
C GLU A 51 21.56 -5.88 14.41
N TYR A 52 20.29 -6.27 14.31
CA TYR A 52 19.20 -5.43 13.76
C TYR A 52 18.29 -4.94 14.89
N ASN A 53 17.62 -3.81 14.68
CA ASN A 53 16.57 -3.31 15.57
C ASN A 53 15.16 -3.52 14.96
N LEU A 54 14.11 -3.21 15.74
CA LEU A 54 12.74 -3.38 15.29
C LEU A 54 12.40 -2.46 14.10
N ALA A 55 12.95 -1.25 14.06
CA ALA A 55 12.69 -0.31 12.98
C ALA A 55 13.27 -0.82 11.65
N ASP A 56 14.43 -1.46 11.65
CA ASP A 56 15.01 -2.11 10.47
C ASP A 56 14.06 -3.19 9.97
N PHE A 57 13.60 -4.06 10.87
CA PHE A 57 12.63 -5.11 10.53
C PHE A 57 11.36 -4.55 9.89
N LEU A 58 10.81 -3.47 10.44
CA LEU A 58 9.65 -2.79 9.88
C LEU A 58 9.95 -2.12 8.54
N LEU A 59 11.10 -1.48 8.37
CA LEU A 59 11.50 -0.85 7.12
C LEU A 59 11.66 -1.87 6.00
N VAL A 60 12.26 -3.02 6.31
CA VAL A 60 12.43 -4.12 5.37
C VAL A 60 11.07 -4.52 4.80
N HIS A 61 10.00 -4.56 5.60
CA HIS A 61 8.63 -4.83 5.14
C HIS A 61 8.09 -3.85 4.10
N PHE A 62 8.35 -2.56 4.27
CA PHE A 62 7.75 -1.50 3.45
C PHE A 62 8.64 -1.03 2.30
N ASN A 63 9.92 -1.42 2.31
CA ASN A 63 10.93 -0.85 1.43
C ASN A 63 11.55 -1.85 0.45
N ASP A 64 10.97 -3.04 0.33
CA ASP A 64 11.33 -4.04 -0.68
C ASP A 64 10.31 -4.06 -1.83
N PHE A 65 10.83 -3.93 -3.05
CA PHE A 65 10.03 -3.84 -4.27
C PHE A 65 9.13 -5.07 -4.44
N ASN A 66 9.70 -6.27 -4.28
CA ASN A 66 8.99 -7.50 -4.55
C ASN A 66 7.85 -7.71 -3.55
N ARG A 67 8.10 -7.45 -2.26
CA ARG A 67 7.05 -7.51 -1.24
C ARG A 67 5.98 -6.47 -1.45
N VAL A 68 6.33 -5.21 -1.71
CA VAL A 68 5.33 -4.15 -1.93
C VAL A 68 4.44 -4.48 -3.13
N MET A 69 5.04 -4.85 -4.27
CA MET A 69 4.30 -5.03 -5.52
C MET A 69 3.61 -6.39 -5.64
N TYR A 70 4.23 -7.49 -5.21
CA TYR A 70 3.71 -8.84 -5.44
C TYR A 70 3.07 -9.49 -4.22
N VAL A 71 3.27 -8.95 -3.02
CA VAL A 71 2.70 -9.54 -1.79
C VAL A 71 1.70 -8.57 -1.15
N ILE A 72 2.15 -7.40 -0.72
CA ILE A 72 1.33 -6.42 0.00
C ILE A 72 0.20 -5.90 -0.90
N SER A 73 0.51 -5.48 -2.13
CA SER A 73 -0.50 -4.92 -3.03
C SER A 73 -1.60 -5.95 -3.40
N PRO A 74 -1.30 -7.20 -3.82
CA PRO A 74 -2.34 -8.18 -4.11
C PRO A 74 -3.14 -8.61 -2.88
N LEU A 75 -2.51 -8.75 -1.70
CA LEU A 75 -3.23 -9.04 -0.45
C LEU A 75 -4.21 -7.92 -0.10
N PHE A 76 -3.81 -6.66 -0.30
CA PHE A 76 -4.71 -5.52 -0.13
C PHE A 76 -5.88 -5.59 -1.13
N LEU A 77 -5.63 -5.83 -2.42
CA LEU A 77 -6.68 -5.97 -3.44
C LEU A 77 -7.67 -7.09 -3.08
N PHE A 78 -7.18 -8.21 -2.55
CA PHE A 78 -8.01 -9.31 -2.08
C PHE A 78 -8.89 -8.90 -0.88
N LEU A 79 -8.36 -8.08 0.05
CA LEU A 79 -9.11 -7.53 1.18
C LEU A 79 -10.26 -6.62 0.72
N ILE A 80 -10.00 -5.74 -0.24
CA ILE A 80 -10.98 -4.73 -0.67
C ILE A 80 -11.97 -5.24 -1.74
N GLY A 81 -11.79 -6.46 -2.28
CA GLY A 81 -12.61 -6.97 -3.40
C GLY A 81 -14.14 -6.99 -3.19
N VAL A 82 -14.65 -6.93 -1.95
CA VAL A 82 -16.09 -6.83 -1.65
C VAL A 82 -16.59 -5.38 -1.56
N LEU A 83 -15.69 -4.42 -1.36
CA LEU A 83 -16.05 -3.01 -1.22
C LEU A 83 -16.47 -2.37 -2.55
N THR A 84 -16.10 -2.98 -3.67
CA THR A 84 -16.19 -2.35 -4.99
C THR A 84 -17.59 -2.40 -5.60
N LEU A 85 -18.23 -3.58 -5.67
CA LEU A 85 -19.59 -3.75 -6.20
C LEU A 85 -20.29 -4.95 -5.54
N SER A 86 -20.95 -4.79 -4.39
CA SER A 86 -21.72 -5.88 -3.76
C SER A 86 -23.13 -6.01 -4.38
N GLN A 87 -23.71 -7.21 -4.42
CA GLN A 87 -25.14 -7.38 -4.80
C GLN A 87 -26.08 -6.63 -3.82
N GLN A 88 -25.61 -6.38 -2.59
CA GLN A 88 -26.32 -5.57 -1.61
C GLN A 88 -26.20 -4.07 -1.88
N ASP A 89 -25.30 -3.64 -2.77
CA ASP A 89 -25.13 -2.22 -3.10
C ASP A 89 -26.31 -1.69 -3.92
N GLU A 90 -27.08 -2.53 -4.60
CA GLU A 90 -28.33 -2.11 -5.27
C GLU A 90 -29.38 -1.61 -4.25
N LEU A 91 -29.56 -2.34 -3.15
CA LEU A 91 -30.45 -1.95 -2.05
C LEU A 91 -29.92 -0.75 -1.27
N ARG A 92 -28.60 -0.62 -1.13
CA ARG A 92 -27.98 0.55 -0.48
C ARG A 92 -28.04 1.77 -1.36
N PHE A 93 -27.91 1.60 -2.67
CA PHE A 93 -28.04 2.67 -3.64
C PHE A 93 -29.45 3.28 -3.58
N LEU A 94 -30.50 2.46 -3.47
CA LEU A 94 -31.89 2.94 -3.25
C LEU A 94 -32.05 3.74 -1.94
N ARG A 95 -31.22 3.47 -0.93
CA ARG A 95 -31.22 4.20 0.35
C ARG A 95 -30.35 5.46 0.33
N CYS A 96 -29.47 5.60 -0.65
CA CYS A 96 -28.66 6.80 -0.84
C CYS A 96 -29.48 7.85 -1.60
N HIS A 97 -29.51 9.08 -1.08
CA HIS A 97 -30.30 10.15 -1.68
C HIS A 97 -29.64 10.69 -2.97
N SER A 98 -28.35 10.42 -3.16
CA SER A 98 -27.60 10.80 -4.36
C SER A 98 -26.52 9.78 -4.73
N ARG A 99 -26.23 9.70 -6.04
CA ARG A 99 -25.10 8.96 -6.60
C ARG A 99 -23.76 9.39 -6.00
N TRP A 100 -23.62 10.69 -5.74
CA TRP A 100 -22.42 11.28 -5.18
C TRP A 100 -22.11 10.79 -3.76
N GLU A 101 -23.14 10.71 -2.91
CA GLU A 101 -22.98 10.25 -1.53
C GLU A 101 -22.50 8.78 -1.48
N TRP A 102 -23.03 7.92 -2.34
CA TRP A 102 -22.59 6.52 -2.44
C TRP A 102 -21.14 6.43 -2.90
N PHE A 103 -20.76 7.12 -3.98
CA PHE A 103 -19.39 7.07 -4.49
C PHE A 103 -18.40 7.62 -3.45
N SER A 104 -18.74 8.72 -2.79
CA SER A 104 -17.91 9.32 -1.73
C SER A 104 -17.74 8.38 -0.54
N SER A 105 -18.77 7.63 -0.16
CA SER A 105 -18.68 6.64 0.92
C SER A 105 -17.69 5.52 0.57
N LYS A 106 -17.73 5.03 -0.67
CA LYS A 106 -16.79 4.02 -1.17
C LYS A 106 -15.36 4.54 -1.24
N VAL A 107 -15.15 5.76 -1.72
CA VAL A 107 -13.83 6.41 -1.73
C VAL A 107 -13.25 6.50 -0.32
N ILE A 108 -14.02 7.02 0.64
CA ILE A 108 -13.59 7.16 2.04
C ILE A 108 -13.31 5.79 2.65
N ALA A 109 -14.20 4.81 2.45
CA ALA A 109 -14.00 3.46 2.96
C ALA A 109 -12.71 2.82 2.39
N MET A 110 -12.40 3.03 1.11
CA MET A 110 -11.20 2.50 0.47
C MET A 110 -9.92 3.08 1.08
N VAL A 111 -9.88 4.40 1.23
CA VAL A 111 -8.74 5.13 1.82
C VAL A 111 -8.52 4.74 3.29
N LEU A 112 -9.59 4.60 4.07
CA LEU A 112 -9.50 4.13 5.46
C LEU A 112 -9.05 2.66 5.54
N MET A 113 -9.52 1.81 4.64
CA MET A 113 -9.12 0.40 4.60
C MET A 113 -7.64 0.22 4.26
N ALA A 114 -7.06 1.07 3.40
CA ALA A 114 -5.61 1.10 3.18
C ALA A 114 -4.86 1.39 4.49
N GLY A 115 -5.34 2.38 5.27
CA GLY A 115 -4.76 2.70 6.58
C GLY A 115 -4.88 1.55 7.59
N ILE A 116 -6.07 0.95 7.72
CA ILE A 116 -6.30 -0.19 8.62
C ILE A 116 -5.41 -1.38 8.24
N PHE A 117 -5.25 -1.64 6.95
CA PHE A 117 -4.40 -2.72 6.46
C PHE A 117 -2.93 -2.49 6.81
N LEU A 118 -2.42 -1.28 6.66
CA LEU A 118 -1.04 -0.93 7.06
C LEU A 118 -0.83 -1.01 8.56
N VAL A 119 -1.77 -0.52 9.36
CA VAL A 119 -1.74 -0.68 10.83
C VAL A 119 -1.73 -2.16 11.21
N THR A 120 -2.47 -2.99 10.49
CA THR A 120 -2.48 -4.45 10.70
C THR A 120 -1.10 -5.06 10.43
N ILE A 121 -0.43 -4.66 9.33
CA ILE A 121 0.94 -5.10 9.03
C ILE A 121 1.90 -4.66 10.13
N LEU A 122 1.84 -3.38 10.55
CA LEU A 122 2.67 -2.85 11.64
C LEU A 122 2.49 -3.65 12.93
N LEU A 123 1.24 -3.97 13.31
CA LEU A 123 0.95 -4.72 14.53
C LEU A 123 1.49 -6.15 14.44
N ILE A 124 1.24 -6.86 13.34
CA ILE A 124 1.71 -8.24 13.16
C ILE A 124 3.23 -8.27 13.17
N ALA A 125 3.88 -7.40 12.38
CA ALA A 125 5.32 -7.32 12.34
C ALA A 125 5.89 -6.97 13.73
N SER A 126 5.35 -5.96 14.40
CA SER A 126 5.80 -5.61 15.75
C SER A 126 5.66 -6.78 16.73
N LEU A 127 4.56 -7.52 16.71
CA LEU A 127 4.36 -8.69 17.57
C LEU A 127 5.37 -9.81 17.29
N VAL A 128 5.74 -10.02 16.02
CA VAL A 128 6.76 -11.00 15.62
C VAL A 128 8.17 -10.53 16.01
N GLY A 129 8.47 -9.24 15.84
CA GLY A 129 9.81 -8.67 15.98
C GLY A 129 10.16 -8.14 17.38
N ILE A 130 9.20 -7.96 18.29
CA ILE A 130 9.45 -7.26 19.58
C ILE A 130 10.40 -8.00 20.54
N ARG A 131 10.46 -9.34 20.46
CA ARG A 131 11.35 -10.15 21.29
C ARG A 131 12.78 -10.26 20.74
N PRO A 132 13.00 -10.56 19.44
CA PRO A 132 14.34 -10.70 18.91
C PRO A 132 15.07 -9.36 18.69
N PHE A 133 14.36 -8.24 18.57
CA PHE A 133 14.97 -6.97 18.20
C PHE A 133 14.85 -5.90 19.29
N SER A 134 15.84 -5.01 19.33
CA SER A 134 15.84 -3.84 20.22
C SER A 134 14.85 -2.77 19.74
N LEU A 135 14.29 -2.00 20.69
CA LEU A 135 13.34 -0.89 20.44
C LEU A 135 14.03 0.48 20.35
N GLN A 136 15.35 0.51 20.15
CA GLN A 136 16.11 1.75 20.12
C GLN A 136 15.82 2.53 18.84
N ASN A 137 15.72 3.86 18.94
CA ASN A 137 15.54 4.76 17.79
C ASN A 137 16.88 5.22 17.20
N GLU A 138 17.81 4.30 17.08
CA GLU A 138 19.15 4.51 16.52
C GLU A 138 19.37 3.47 15.44
N TRP A 139 20.02 3.84 14.35
CA TRP A 139 20.32 2.90 13.27
C TRP A 139 21.14 1.74 13.82
N SER A 140 20.73 0.51 13.51
CA SER A 140 21.46 -0.65 13.98
C SER A 140 22.82 -0.78 13.29
N GLU A 141 23.72 -1.52 13.92
CA GLU A 141 25.03 -1.83 13.36
C GLU A 141 24.90 -2.46 11.97
N ALA A 142 23.98 -3.40 11.79
CA ALA A 142 23.76 -4.05 10.51
C ALA A 142 23.31 -3.05 9.44
N THR A 143 22.41 -2.12 9.75
CA THR A 143 21.96 -1.10 8.79
C THR A 143 23.07 -0.12 8.43
N VAL A 144 23.92 0.27 9.39
CA VAL A 144 25.09 1.11 9.13
C VAL A 144 26.08 0.40 8.20
N LEU A 145 26.40 -0.86 8.46
CA LEU A 145 27.29 -1.67 7.60
C LEU A 145 26.73 -1.80 6.19
N LEU A 146 25.44 -2.13 6.06
CA LEU A 146 24.78 -2.23 4.76
C LEU A 146 24.79 -0.91 4.00
N SER A 147 24.67 0.22 4.70
CA SER A 147 24.67 1.53 4.02
C SER A 147 26.01 1.91 3.40
N GLN A 148 27.11 1.38 3.93
CA GLN A 148 28.45 1.70 3.47
C GLN A 148 28.87 0.88 2.24
N ASP A 149 28.25 -0.27 2.00
CA ASP A 149 28.53 -1.14 0.85
C ASP A 149 27.29 -1.30 -0.06
N PRO A 150 27.24 -0.59 -1.19
CA PRO A 150 26.13 -0.69 -2.14
C PRO A 150 25.90 -2.10 -2.69
N LYS A 151 26.96 -2.93 -2.83
CA LYS A 151 26.82 -4.30 -3.34
C LYS A 151 26.15 -5.19 -2.31
N LEU A 152 26.55 -5.04 -1.05
CA LEU A 152 25.99 -5.74 0.09
C LEU A 152 24.52 -5.32 0.30
N SER A 153 24.25 -4.00 0.29
CA SER A 153 22.91 -3.43 0.34
C SER A 153 21.96 -4.01 -0.72
N LEU A 154 22.44 -4.11 -1.97
CA LEU A 154 21.66 -4.64 -3.08
C LEU A 154 21.41 -6.15 -2.95
N ALA A 155 22.41 -6.92 -2.46
CA ALA A 155 22.27 -8.35 -2.20
C ALA A 155 21.18 -8.66 -1.15
N TYR A 156 20.99 -7.78 -0.19
CA TYR A 156 20.03 -7.95 0.90
C TYR A 156 18.69 -7.21 0.69
N GLY A 157 18.47 -6.65 -0.51
CA GLY A 157 17.20 -6.01 -0.89
C GLY A 157 16.88 -4.75 -0.07
N ASN A 158 17.88 -4.18 0.60
CA ASN A 158 17.74 -3.06 1.54
C ASN A 158 18.63 -1.92 1.09
N VAL A 159 18.06 -1.00 0.30
CA VAL A 159 18.75 0.21 -0.13
C VAL A 159 18.66 1.27 0.98
N PHE A 160 19.34 1.01 2.10
CA PHE A 160 19.64 2.06 3.06
C PHE A 160 20.91 2.73 2.58
N ARG A 161 20.81 4.01 2.21
CA ARG A 161 21.99 4.79 1.80
C ARG A 161 22.46 5.67 2.96
N PRO A 162 23.75 6.00 3.05
CA PRO A 162 24.28 6.84 4.14
C PRO A 162 23.55 8.18 4.26
N GLU A 163 23.14 8.77 3.13
CA GLU A 163 22.42 10.03 3.08
C GLU A 163 21.05 9.95 3.77
N LEU A 164 20.34 8.82 3.63
CA LEU A 164 19.09 8.57 4.33
C LEU A 164 19.34 8.50 5.85
N LEU A 165 20.34 7.72 6.26
CA LEU A 165 20.70 7.52 7.67
C LEU A 165 21.05 8.84 8.35
N SER A 166 21.73 9.74 7.64
CA SER A 166 22.15 11.05 8.14
C SER A 166 20.99 12.04 8.35
N ARG A 167 19.85 11.85 7.67
CA ARG A 167 18.74 12.80 7.64
C ARG A 167 17.53 12.37 8.44
N LEU A 168 17.34 11.07 8.64
CA LEU A 168 16.15 10.51 9.26
C LEU A 168 16.52 9.53 10.36
N SER A 169 15.75 9.54 11.45
CA SER A 169 15.80 8.46 12.43
C SER A 169 15.11 7.19 11.90
N PRO A 170 15.40 6.01 12.46
CA PRO A 170 14.76 4.76 12.04
C PRO A 170 13.22 4.81 12.12
N PHE A 171 12.65 5.24 13.25
CA PHE A 171 11.18 5.33 13.38
C PHE A 171 10.56 6.41 12.49
N GLN A 172 11.26 7.53 12.24
CA GLN A 172 10.81 8.52 11.26
C GLN A 172 10.72 7.89 9.86
N SER A 173 11.73 7.10 9.48
CA SER A 173 11.76 6.38 8.21
C SER A 173 10.62 5.36 8.10
N VAL A 174 10.27 4.66 9.18
CA VAL A 174 9.11 3.74 9.21
C VAL A 174 7.82 4.52 8.94
N TRP A 175 7.60 5.63 9.63
CA TRP A 175 6.38 6.43 9.46
C TRP A 175 6.25 7.02 8.05
N ILE A 176 7.34 7.51 7.48
CA ILE A 176 7.36 8.01 6.09
C ILE A 176 7.04 6.86 5.13
N SER A 177 7.66 5.69 5.31
CA SER A 177 7.39 4.51 4.46
C SER A 177 5.92 4.09 4.53
N VAL A 178 5.33 4.09 5.72
CA VAL A 178 3.89 3.80 5.93
C VAL A 178 3.01 4.83 5.23
N PHE A 179 3.36 6.11 5.30
CA PHE A 179 2.60 7.18 4.64
C PHE A 179 2.65 7.07 3.11
N LEU A 180 3.84 6.83 2.52
CA LEU A 180 4.01 6.65 1.08
C LEU A 180 3.23 5.41 0.59
N LEU A 181 3.33 4.30 1.31
CA LEU A 181 2.62 3.08 0.99
C LEU A 181 1.10 3.23 1.15
N TRP A 182 0.64 4.05 2.08
CA TRP A 182 -0.78 4.40 2.20
C TRP A 182 -1.30 5.13 0.97
N GLY A 183 -0.52 6.05 0.40
CA GLY A 183 -0.82 6.71 -0.88
C GLY A 183 -0.95 5.69 -2.02
N HIS A 184 0.03 4.79 -2.15
CA HIS A 184 0.03 3.71 -3.13
C HIS A 184 -1.18 2.78 -3.04
N LEU A 185 -1.46 2.24 -1.85
CA LEU A 185 -2.60 1.33 -1.65
C LEU A 185 -3.94 2.06 -1.85
N SER A 186 -4.06 3.31 -1.40
CA SER A 186 -5.24 4.12 -1.66
C SER A 186 -5.48 4.30 -3.16
N PHE A 187 -4.43 4.62 -3.92
CA PHE A 187 -4.53 4.73 -5.38
C PHE A 187 -4.99 3.41 -6.02
N LEU A 188 -4.34 2.28 -5.71
CA LEU A 188 -4.73 0.97 -6.25
C LEU A 188 -6.18 0.61 -5.92
N GLY A 189 -6.61 0.87 -4.68
CA GLY A 189 -7.99 0.62 -4.28
C GLY A 189 -9.00 1.47 -5.06
N LEU A 190 -8.68 2.74 -5.30
CA LEU A 190 -9.53 3.65 -6.07
C LEU A 190 -9.56 3.27 -7.55
N VAL A 191 -8.43 2.89 -8.15
CA VAL A 191 -8.40 2.38 -9.53
C VAL A 191 -9.28 1.14 -9.66
N SER A 192 -9.16 0.18 -8.74
CA SER A 192 -10.02 -1.01 -8.70
C SER A 192 -11.50 -0.63 -8.61
N LEU A 193 -11.86 0.32 -7.75
CA LEU A 193 -13.24 0.81 -7.64
C LEU A 193 -13.73 1.42 -8.96
N VAL A 194 -12.95 2.31 -9.58
CA VAL A 194 -13.34 3.01 -10.82
C VAL A 194 -13.52 2.03 -11.97
N ILE A 195 -12.60 1.09 -12.16
CA ILE A 195 -12.71 0.08 -13.22
C ILE A 195 -13.89 -0.84 -12.95
N ASN A 196 -14.09 -1.29 -11.71
CA ASN A 196 -15.24 -2.13 -11.35
C ASN A 196 -16.57 -1.44 -11.69
N VAL A 197 -16.70 -0.18 -11.32
CA VAL A 197 -17.87 0.66 -11.65
C VAL A 197 -18.03 0.81 -13.16
N GLY A 198 -16.97 1.14 -13.90
CA GLY A 198 -17.02 1.35 -15.34
C GLY A 198 -17.37 0.08 -16.13
N CYS A 199 -16.80 -1.06 -15.75
CA CYS A 199 -16.99 -2.35 -16.42
C CYS A 199 -18.19 -3.15 -15.86
N LYS A 200 -18.87 -2.64 -14.83
CA LYS A 200 -19.96 -3.34 -14.11
C LYS A 200 -19.61 -4.77 -13.68
N SER A 201 -18.34 -5.04 -13.37
CA SER A 201 -17.87 -6.38 -13.00
C SER A 201 -16.66 -6.30 -12.10
N ARG A 202 -16.68 -7.10 -11.02
CA ARG A 202 -15.62 -7.16 -10.00
C ARG A 202 -14.28 -7.67 -10.53
N ILE A 203 -14.32 -8.56 -11.52
CA ILE A 203 -13.13 -9.23 -12.03
C ILE A 203 -12.26 -8.22 -12.76
N TRP A 204 -12.87 -7.32 -13.53
CA TRP A 204 -12.14 -6.34 -14.33
C TRP A 204 -11.38 -5.32 -13.50
N GLY A 205 -11.90 -4.90 -12.33
CA GLY A 205 -11.13 -4.00 -11.46
C GLY A 205 -9.91 -4.67 -10.84
N THR A 206 -10.01 -5.94 -10.45
CA THR A 206 -8.84 -6.71 -9.98
C THR A 206 -7.82 -6.88 -11.12
N VAL A 207 -8.25 -7.33 -12.29
CA VAL A 207 -7.38 -7.54 -13.47
C VAL A 207 -6.72 -6.23 -13.90
N GLY A 208 -7.49 -5.14 -14.00
CA GLY A 208 -6.98 -3.84 -14.39
C GLY A 208 -5.94 -3.30 -13.40
N THR A 209 -6.18 -3.46 -12.10
CA THR A 209 -5.24 -3.01 -11.07
C THR A 209 -3.98 -3.88 -11.02
N LEU A 210 -4.10 -5.19 -11.23
CA LEU A 210 -2.93 -6.06 -11.42
C LEU A 210 -2.13 -5.64 -12.67
N GLY A 211 -2.78 -5.20 -13.74
CA GLY A 211 -2.14 -4.62 -14.92
C GLY A 211 -1.22 -3.44 -14.57
N PHE A 212 -1.67 -2.52 -13.71
CA PHE A 212 -0.83 -1.42 -13.22
C PHE A 212 0.41 -1.92 -12.46
N ILE A 213 0.25 -2.95 -11.61
CA ILE A 213 1.36 -3.56 -10.89
C ILE A 213 2.37 -4.18 -11.88
N PHE A 214 1.89 -4.93 -12.88
CA PHE A 214 2.75 -5.55 -13.89
C PHE A 214 3.48 -4.54 -14.78
N ILE A 215 2.82 -3.44 -15.16
CA ILE A 215 3.48 -2.36 -15.93
C ILE A 215 4.61 -1.75 -15.11
N ASN A 216 4.39 -1.43 -13.84
CA ASN A 216 5.41 -0.86 -12.96
C ASN A 216 6.58 -1.84 -12.74
N ALA A 217 6.28 -3.12 -12.56
CA ALA A 217 7.31 -4.14 -12.50
C ALA A 217 8.11 -4.29 -13.78
N THR A 218 7.47 -4.15 -14.93
CA THR A 218 8.16 -4.19 -16.23
C THR A 218 9.11 -3.00 -16.35
N ILE A 219 8.67 -1.80 -16.00
CA ILE A 219 9.52 -0.59 -16.02
C ILE A 219 10.71 -0.74 -15.07
N TYR A 220 10.48 -1.21 -13.84
CA TYR A 220 11.55 -1.48 -12.87
C TYR A 220 12.59 -2.47 -13.41
N ARG A 221 12.13 -3.58 -14.00
CA ARG A 221 13.01 -4.63 -14.53
C ARG A 221 13.74 -4.25 -15.81
N MET A 222 13.18 -3.34 -16.60
CA MET A 222 13.81 -2.82 -17.81
C MET A 222 14.75 -1.64 -17.53
N GLU A 223 14.83 -1.17 -16.29
CA GLU A 223 15.71 -0.08 -15.85
C GLU A 223 15.56 1.17 -16.74
N ILE A 224 14.32 1.55 -17.10
CA ILE A 224 14.06 2.69 -18.00
C ILE A 224 14.14 4.00 -17.18
N PRO A 225 15.27 4.73 -17.19
CA PRO A 225 15.52 5.77 -16.17
C PRO A 225 14.59 6.97 -16.33
N SER A 226 14.18 7.28 -17.57
CA SER A 226 13.31 8.40 -17.88
C SER A 226 11.88 8.26 -17.33
N LEU A 227 11.46 7.04 -17.00
CA LEU A 227 10.12 6.76 -16.48
C LEU A 227 10.13 6.51 -14.98
N ASP A 228 11.29 6.20 -14.40
CA ASP A 228 11.44 5.70 -13.03
C ASP A 228 10.79 6.66 -12.01
N THR A 229 11.10 7.96 -12.10
CA THR A 229 10.57 9.02 -11.22
C THR A 229 9.04 9.08 -11.19
N TYR A 230 8.36 8.64 -12.26
CA TYR A 230 6.90 8.68 -12.40
C TYR A 230 6.23 7.34 -12.10
N THR A 231 7.00 6.31 -11.75
CA THR A 231 6.44 5.01 -11.40
C THR A 231 5.78 5.02 -10.03
N LEU A 232 4.82 4.12 -9.84
CA LEU A 232 4.18 3.91 -8.54
C LEU A 232 5.18 3.45 -7.48
N TYR A 233 6.17 2.62 -7.84
CA TYR A 233 7.12 2.11 -6.85
C TYR A 233 8.11 3.19 -6.39
N ALA A 234 8.61 4.03 -7.30
CA ALA A 234 9.56 5.09 -6.94
C ALA A 234 8.95 6.08 -5.94
N ASN A 235 7.64 6.35 -6.09
CA ASN A 235 6.89 7.23 -5.19
C ASN A 235 6.34 6.50 -3.94
N ALA A 236 6.38 5.17 -3.87
CA ALA A 236 5.87 4.36 -2.75
C ALA A 236 6.96 3.92 -1.77
N MET A 237 8.18 3.71 -2.25
CA MET A 237 9.28 3.12 -1.46
C MET A 237 10.27 4.20 -1.04
N LEU A 238 10.58 4.26 0.27
CA LEU A 238 11.50 5.25 0.81
C LEU A 238 12.91 5.17 0.20
N SER A 239 13.38 3.96 -0.13
CA SER A 239 14.67 3.72 -0.78
C SER A 239 14.81 4.36 -2.16
N ALA A 240 13.69 4.63 -2.84
CA ALA A 240 13.66 5.18 -4.18
C ALA A 240 13.54 6.71 -4.18
N HIS A 241 13.85 7.38 -3.07
CA HIS A 241 13.78 8.84 -2.96
C HIS A 241 15.16 9.49 -2.91
N ASP A 242 15.24 10.71 -3.43
CA ASP A 242 16.45 11.52 -3.34
C ASP A 242 16.66 12.10 -1.93
N PHE A 243 17.80 11.77 -1.35
CA PHE A 243 18.31 12.34 -0.10
C PHE A 243 19.55 13.21 -0.34
N GLY A 244 19.69 13.78 -1.54
CA GLY A 244 20.78 14.66 -1.96
C GLY A 244 21.90 13.95 -2.71
N TYR A 245 21.63 12.77 -3.27
CA TYR A 245 22.62 11.95 -3.97
C TYR A 245 22.26 11.69 -5.44
N ASP A 246 20.98 11.74 -5.82
CA ASP A 246 20.53 11.44 -7.18
C ASP A 246 19.30 12.28 -7.54
N ALA A 247 19.54 13.32 -8.32
CA ALA A 247 18.48 14.23 -8.76
C ALA A 247 17.46 13.59 -9.73
N SER A 248 17.70 12.37 -10.21
CA SER A 248 16.73 11.63 -11.01
C SER A 248 15.61 10.99 -10.18
N LEU A 249 15.83 10.81 -8.87
CA LEU A 249 14.85 10.24 -7.97
C LEU A 249 13.91 11.31 -7.40
N PRO A 250 12.65 10.96 -7.10
CA PRO A 250 11.71 11.91 -6.52
C PRO A 250 12.09 12.27 -5.09
N THR A 251 11.93 13.54 -4.73
CA THR A 251 11.97 13.97 -3.33
C THR A 251 10.69 13.56 -2.59
N LEU A 252 10.75 13.45 -1.26
CA LEU A 252 9.56 13.12 -0.44
C LEU A 252 8.38 14.09 -0.67
N PHE A 253 8.68 15.37 -0.91
CA PHE A 253 7.68 16.37 -1.22
C PHE A 253 7.03 16.11 -2.58
N GLN A 254 7.83 15.82 -3.61
CA GLN A 254 7.32 15.48 -4.94
C GLN A 254 6.42 14.23 -4.88
N SER A 255 6.80 13.18 -4.17
CA SER A 255 5.98 11.98 -4.00
C SER A 255 4.67 12.24 -3.25
N SER A 256 4.69 13.14 -2.26
CA SER A 256 3.47 13.56 -1.55
C SER A 256 2.50 14.28 -2.49
N VAL A 257 3.00 15.21 -3.32
CA VAL A 257 2.21 15.90 -4.35
C VAL A 257 1.72 14.91 -5.41
N TYR A 258 2.57 13.98 -5.83
CA TYR A 258 2.26 12.91 -6.78
C TYR A 258 1.03 12.12 -6.32
N TRP A 259 1.02 11.62 -5.08
CA TRP A 259 -0.13 10.85 -4.57
C TRP A 259 -1.40 11.69 -4.48
N ILE A 260 -1.33 12.94 -4.03
CA ILE A 260 -2.49 13.84 -3.96
C ILE A 260 -3.10 14.03 -5.36
N LEU A 261 -2.27 14.35 -6.35
CA LEU A 261 -2.73 14.57 -7.73
C LEU A 261 -3.31 13.30 -8.34
N LEU A 262 -2.62 12.17 -8.18
CA LEU A 262 -3.03 10.89 -8.76
C LEU A 262 -4.36 10.41 -8.17
N VAL A 263 -4.53 10.51 -6.84
CA VAL A 263 -5.81 10.20 -6.16
C VAL A 263 -6.91 11.14 -6.63
N ALA A 264 -6.64 12.45 -6.71
CA ALA A 264 -7.63 13.42 -7.17
C ALA A 264 -8.10 13.12 -8.60
N VAL A 265 -7.17 12.81 -9.52
CA VAL A 265 -7.48 12.44 -10.91
C VAL A 265 -8.36 11.18 -10.96
N VAL A 266 -8.02 10.12 -10.23
CA VAL A 266 -8.82 8.88 -10.21
C VAL A 266 -10.22 9.14 -9.65
N VAL A 267 -10.34 9.92 -8.59
CA VAL A 267 -11.65 10.29 -8.00
C VAL A 267 -12.49 11.08 -9.02
N LEU A 268 -11.92 12.03 -9.75
CA LEU A 268 -12.61 12.80 -10.78
C LEU A 268 -13.06 11.91 -11.96
N ILE A 269 -12.20 10.98 -12.41
CA ILE A 269 -12.54 10.01 -13.45
C ILE A 269 -13.69 9.10 -12.98
N GLY A 270 -13.58 8.55 -11.77
CA GLY A 270 -14.61 7.72 -11.15
C GLY A 270 -15.95 8.42 -11.04
N TYR A 271 -15.94 9.68 -10.62
CA TYR A 271 -17.14 10.50 -10.56
C TYR A 271 -17.80 10.66 -11.93
N ARG A 272 -17.01 10.92 -12.99
CA ARG A 272 -17.53 11.08 -14.36
C ARG A 272 -18.16 9.79 -14.87
N PHE A 273 -17.53 8.63 -14.64
CA PHE A 273 -18.11 7.33 -15.00
C PHE A 273 -19.40 7.05 -14.24
N PHE A 274 -19.40 7.25 -12.93
CA PHE A 274 -20.56 6.94 -12.10
C PHE A 274 -21.76 7.84 -12.40
N ARG A 275 -21.54 9.11 -12.74
CA ARG A 275 -22.61 10.03 -13.14
C ARG A 275 -23.35 9.54 -14.39
N ARG A 276 -22.64 8.93 -15.34
CA ARG A 276 -23.17 8.43 -16.62
C ARG A 276 -23.73 7.02 -16.55
N MET A 277 -23.57 6.32 -15.44
CA MET A 277 -24.02 4.94 -15.33
C MET A 277 -25.54 4.89 -15.16
N ASP A 278 -26.23 4.28 -16.11
CA ASP A 278 -27.62 3.88 -15.94
C ASP A 278 -27.68 2.67 -15.00
N ILE A 279 -28.39 2.87 -13.90
CA ILE A 279 -28.61 1.85 -12.88
C ILE A 279 -29.87 1.12 -13.29
N ASN A 280 -29.69 0.07 -14.09
CA ASN A 280 -30.77 -0.86 -14.39
C ASN A 280 -31.06 -1.66 -13.12
N PHE A 281 -32.11 -1.26 -12.40
CA PHE A 281 -32.67 -2.06 -11.32
C PHE A 281 -33.43 -3.23 -11.94
N GLY A 282 -32.75 -4.36 -12.10
CA GLY A 282 -33.38 -5.62 -12.47
C GLY A 282 -33.72 -5.76 -13.95
N GLU A 283 -32.75 -6.19 -14.74
CA GLU A 283 -33.03 -7.20 -15.77
C GLU A 283 -32.14 -8.39 -15.45
N LYS A 284 -32.78 -9.46 -14.96
CA LYS A 284 -32.14 -10.75 -14.68
C LYS A 284 -31.36 -11.21 -15.91
N ARG A 285 -30.09 -11.56 -15.72
CA ARG A 285 -29.39 -12.57 -16.51
C ARG A 285 -28.86 -13.63 -15.57
#